data_AF-A0A7S3F6T0-F1
#
_entry.id   AF-A0A7S3F6T0-F1
#
_cell.length_a   1.000
_cell.length_b   1.000
_cell.length_c   1.000
_cell.angle_alpha   90.00
_cell.angle_beta   90.00
_cell.angle_gamma   90.00
#
_symmetry.space_group_name_H-M   'P 1'
#
loop_
_entity.id
_entity.type
_entity.pdbx_description
1 polymer ?
#
loop_
_entity_poly.entity_id
_entity_poly.type
_entity_poly.pdbx_seq_one_letter_code
_entity_poly.pdbx_strand_id
1 'polypeptide(L)'
;MKELLPEVEKRFRGIGAGWARATYGGSTGGWESLAVQVFYPDEFNGCWTFCPDPVSFDRYTTVNIYEDENAYFAQGPWKRVPRPAIRDAASNEIWRGKAALSYGSPLGHIVATQEEVNLKELVKGTKARSCDQWDVWQAVFGPRGADGYVRPIWDKRTGVIDRDVAAYWRENYDLKHILARDWAALGPKLRGKMHLAVGMSDTYYLNDAVYSLEDFLSDPSTMPPSEATFDYGQHDGRGYEHCYSGNHGLPNSLGRLTINARVLPQMAARMAATAPAGADLHWHQY
;
A
#
# COMPACT_ATOMS: atom_id res chain seq x y z
N MET A 1 10.82 0.55 -16.04
CA MET A 1 10.51 1.10 -17.37
C MET A 1 11.50 0.75 -18.47
N LYS A 2 12.83 0.81 -18.26
CA LYS A 2 13.82 0.79 -19.35
C LYS A 2 14.37 -0.58 -19.77
N GLU A 3 14.13 -1.63 -18.98
CA GLU A 3 14.75 -2.94 -19.19
C GLU A 3 13.70 -4.04 -19.40
N LEU A 4 12.97 -4.41 -18.34
CA LEU A 4 12.03 -5.53 -18.37
C LEU A 4 10.85 -5.32 -19.34
N LEU A 5 10.16 -4.18 -19.25
CA LEU A 5 8.96 -3.93 -20.06
C LEU A 5 9.24 -3.96 -21.56
N PRO A 6 10.26 -3.25 -22.10
CA PRO A 6 10.61 -3.34 -23.51
C PRO A 6 10.90 -4.76 -23.98
N GLU A 7 11.58 -5.57 -23.16
CA GLU A 7 11.91 -6.94 -23.53
C GLU A 7 10.68 -7.86 -23.54
N VAL A 8 9.76 -7.70 -22.59
CA VAL A 8 8.49 -8.43 -22.56
C VAL A 8 7.65 -8.08 -23.80
N GLU A 9 7.52 -6.79 -24.11
CA GLU A 9 6.69 -6.34 -25.24
C GLU A 9 7.24 -6.81 -26.58
N LYS A 10 8.57 -6.83 -26.73
CA LYS A 10 9.26 -7.39 -27.88
C LYS A 10 8.99 -8.89 -28.07
N ARG A 11 8.96 -9.68 -26.98
CA ARG A 11 8.78 -11.14 -27.04
C ARG A 11 7.32 -11.57 -27.18
N PHE A 12 6.40 -10.85 -26.56
CA PHE A 12 5.01 -11.27 -26.40
C PHE A 12 4.00 -10.39 -27.16
N ARG A 13 4.46 -9.55 -28.09
CA ARG A 13 3.62 -8.63 -28.89
C ARG A 13 2.80 -7.67 -28.02
N GLY A 14 3.45 -7.08 -27.01
CA GLY A 14 2.85 -5.98 -26.25
C GLY A 14 2.77 -4.71 -27.10
N ILE A 15 1.76 -3.87 -26.84
CA ILE A 15 1.50 -2.65 -27.63
C ILE A 15 2.62 -1.61 -27.48
N GLY A 16 3.39 -1.63 -26.38
CA GLY A 16 4.51 -0.70 -26.21
C GLY A 16 4.13 0.70 -25.74
N ALA A 17 2.85 0.94 -25.42
CA ALA A 17 2.33 2.25 -25.09
C ALA A 17 1.68 2.28 -23.70
N GLY A 18 1.86 3.37 -22.96
CA GLY A 18 1.37 3.47 -21.59
C GLY A 18 -0.15 3.37 -21.45
N TRP A 19 -0.92 3.79 -22.47
CA TRP A 19 -2.38 3.60 -22.52
C TRP A 19 -2.80 2.12 -22.49
N ALA A 20 -1.92 1.21 -22.91
CA ALA A 20 -2.15 -0.24 -22.98
C ALA A 20 -1.46 -1.01 -21.85
N ARG A 21 -1.03 -0.33 -20.77
CA ARG A 21 -0.44 -0.97 -19.60
C ARG A 21 -1.24 -0.64 -18.35
N ALA A 22 -1.36 -1.61 -17.47
CA ALA A 22 -1.93 -1.44 -16.14
C ALA A 22 -1.12 -2.26 -15.14
N THR A 23 -1.24 -1.92 -13.86
CA THR A 23 -0.60 -2.68 -12.78
C THR A 23 -1.62 -3.07 -11.73
N TYR A 24 -1.33 -4.14 -11.00
CA TYR A 24 -2.02 -4.45 -9.77
C TYR A 24 -1.07 -5.15 -8.81
N GLY A 25 -1.36 -5.05 -7.52
CA GLY A 25 -0.53 -5.67 -6.50
C GLY A 25 -1.17 -5.63 -5.14
N GLY A 26 -0.75 -6.55 -4.27
CA GLY A 26 -1.17 -6.63 -2.87
C GLY A 26 -0.02 -6.30 -1.92
N SER A 27 -0.31 -5.77 -0.71
CA SER A 27 0.72 -5.55 0.32
C SER A 27 1.84 -4.63 -0.18
N THR A 28 3.11 -5.02 -0.09
CA THR A 28 4.24 -4.29 -0.71
C THR A 28 4.02 -4.04 -2.21
N GLY A 29 3.55 -5.06 -2.94
CA GLY A 29 3.20 -4.90 -4.36
C GLY A 29 2.02 -3.93 -4.57
N GLY A 30 1.16 -3.76 -3.56
CA GLY A 30 0.09 -2.76 -3.57
C GLY A 30 0.67 -1.34 -3.53
N TRP A 31 1.60 -1.07 -2.62
CA TRP A 31 2.32 0.21 -2.59
C TRP A 31 3.10 0.43 -3.89
N GLU A 32 3.81 -0.59 -4.38
CA GLU A 32 4.56 -0.49 -5.65
C GLU A 32 3.65 -0.19 -6.84
N SER A 33 2.49 -0.85 -6.95
CA SER A 33 1.54 -0.60 -8.04
C SER A 33 1.03 0.84 -8.06
N LEU A 34 0.76 1.41 -6.88
CA LEU A 34 0.36 2.81 -6.77
C LEU A 34 1.55 3.74 -7.04
N ALA A 35 2.71 3.46 -6.45
CA ALA A 35 3.92 4.26 -6.60
C ALA A 35 4.36 4.36 -8.07
N VAL A 36 4.39 3.25 -8.82
CA VAL A 36 4.74 3.30 -10.24
C VAL A 36 3.71 4.07 -11.06
N GLN A 37 2.42 4.00 -10.70
CA GLN A 37 1.38 4.79 -11.34
C GLN A 37 1.57 6.30 -11.06
N VAL A 38 1.94 6.68 -9.83
CA VAL A 38 2.20 8.07 -9.44
C VAL A 38 3.48 8.62 -10.06
N PHE A 39 4.58 7.86 -10.02
CA PHE A 39 5.89 8.29 -10.50
C PHE A 39 6.04 8.22 -12.02
N TYR A 40 5.28 7.34 -12.68
CA TYR A 40 5.32 7.17 -14.14
C TYR A 40 3.88 7.21 -14.73
N PRO A 41 3.16 8.34 -14.56
CA PRO A 41 1.73 8.41 -14.86
C PRO A 41 1.41 8.29 -16.35
N ASP A 42 2.38 8.55 -17.23
CA ASP A 42 2.26 8.40 -18.67
C ASP A 42 2.56 6.97 -19.15
N GLU A 43 3.20 6.15 -18.32
CA GLU A 43 3.64 4.79 -18.67
C GLU A 43 2.64 3.70 -18.29
N PHE A 44 1.69 4.04 -17.41
CA PHE A 44 0.62 3.16 -16.97
C PHE A 44 -0.72 3.89 -16.99
N ASN A 45 -1.74 3.13 -17.34
CA ASN A 45 -3.11 3.59 -17.53
C ASN A 45 -4.07 2.96 -16.52
N GLY A 46 -3.62 2.76 -15.30
CA GLY A 46 -4.43 2.27 -14.20
C GLY A 46 -3.62 1.39 -13.26
N CYS A 47 -3.87 1.56 -11.96
CA CYS A 47 -3.41 0.68 -10.91
C CYS A 47 -4.59 0.15 -10.09
N TRP A 48 -4.57 -1.15 -9.80
CA TRP A 48 -5.48 -1.81 -8.88
C TRP A 48 -4.70 -2.30 -7.66
N THR A 49 -4.75 -1.49 -6.62
CA THR A 49 -3.96 -1.61 -5.41
C THR A 49 -4.77 -2.32 -4.33
N PHE A 50 -4.23 -3.40 -3.78
CA PHE A 50 -4.88 -4.19 -2.73
C PHE A 50 -4.07 -4.10 -1.45
N CYS A 51 -4.74 -3.85 -0.32
CA CYS A 51 -4.19 -3.80 1.05
C CYS A 51 -2.74 -3.28 1.09
N PRO A 52 -2.49 -2.08 0.53
CA PRO A 52 -1.12 -1.64 0.28
C PRO A 52 -0.34 -1.43 1.57
N ASP A 53 0.97 -1.61 1.48
CA ASP A 53 1.90 -1.00 2.45
C ASP A 53 1.65 0.52 2.56
N PRO A 54 2.13 1.18 3.63
CA PRO A 54 1.71 2.54 3.99
C PRO A 54 1.86 3.53 2.82
N VAL A 55 0.72 3.99 2.28
CA VAL A 55 0.69 4.96 1.16
C VAL A 55 0.92 6.41 1.61
N SER A 56 0.91 6.62 2.93
CA SER A 56 1.12 7.90 3.59
C SER A 56 1.76 7.65 4.95
N PHE A 57 2.71 8.49 5.39
CA PHE A 57 3.47 8.25 6.63
C PHE A 57 3.03 9.11 7.83
N ASP A 58 2.01 9.97 7.67
CA ASP A 58 1.21 10.44 8.82
C ASP A 58 0.42 9.30 9.46
N ARG A 59 0.32 8.16 8.76
CA ARG A 59 -0.27 6.88 9.19
C ARG A 59 0.66 5.71 8.83
N TYR A 60 1.92 5.78 9.25
CA TYR A 60 2.85 4.66 9.11
C TYR A 60 2.50 3.57 10.13
N THR A 61 1.56 2.70 9.75
CA THR A 61 0.80 1.85 10.68
C THR A 61 0.07 2.74 11.71
N THR A 62 0.43 2.65 12.99
CA THR A 62 -0.15 3.48 14.06
C THR A 62 0.73 4.67 14.48
N VAL A 63 1.77 4.98 13.70
CA VAL A 63 2.74 6.05 13.98
C VAL A 63 2.58 7.18 12.96
N ASN A 64 2.49 8.42 13.43
CA ASN A 64 2.67 9.60 12.59
C ASN A 64 4.14 10.02 12.68
N ILE A 65 4.97 9.63 11.69
CA ILE A 65 6.43 9.88 11.76
C ILE A 65 6.80 11.36 11.69
N TYR A 66 5.86 12.23 11.32
CA TYR A 66 6.06 13.68 11.22
C TYR A 66 5.80 14.41 12.53
N GLU A 67 4.87 13.91 13.35
CA GLU A 67 4.43 14.58 14.57
C GLU A 67 4.87 13.84 15.83
N ASP A 68 4.79 12.52 15.84
CA ASP A 68 5.12 11.72 17.02
C ASP A 68 6.62 11.81 17.33
N GLU A 69 6.99 11.98 18.60
CA GLU A 69 8.39 11.92 19.03
C GLU A 69 8.90 10.48 19.12
N ASN A 70 8.00 9.52 19.32
CA ASN A 70 8.33 8.14 19.60
C ASN A 70 7.37 7.16 18.89
N ALA A 71 7.94 6.17 18.21
CA ALA A 71 7.21 5.14 17.47
C ALA A 71 6.61 4.03 18.35
N TYR A 72 7.05 3.88 19.60
CA TYR A 72 6.66 2.77 20.47
C TYR A 72 5.51 3.10 21.40
N PHE A 73 5.33 4.37 21.73
CA PHE A 73 4.23 4.81 22.58
C PHE A 73 3.71 6.18 22.16
N ALA A 74 2.43 6.42 22.43
CA ALA A 74 1.88 7.76 22.51
C ALA A 74 2.15 8.33 23.91
N GLN A 75 2.68 9.55 23.98
CA GLN A 75 2.91 10.24 25.24
C GLN A 75 1.63 10.98 25.65
N GLY A 76 0.97 10.51 26.71
CA GLY A 76 -0.14 11.22 27.35
C GLY A 76 0.34 12.07 28.54
N PRO A 77 -0.54 12.88 29.14
CA PRO A 77 -0.19 13.71 30.29
C PRO A 77 0.28 12.91 31.52
N TRP A 78 -0.21 11.67 31.68
CA TRP A 78 0.00 10.87 32.90
C TRP A 78 0.61 9.49 32.65
N LYS A 79 0.62 9.02 31.40
CA LYS A 79 1.13 7.70 31.03
C LYS A 79 1.59 7.65 29.58
N ARG A 80 2.45 6.68 29.31
CA ARG A 80 2.74 6.21 27.96
C ARG A 80 1.75 5.12 27.59
N VAL A 81 1.20 5.19 26.38
CA VAL A 81 0.33 4.14 25.83
C VAL A 81 1.10 3.43 24.72
N PRO A 82 1.45 2.14 24.89
CA PRO A 82 2.12 1.37 23.86
C PRO A 82 1.31 1.38 22.55
N ARG A 83 1.99 1.57 21.42
CA ARG A 83 1.37 1.55 20.10
C ARG A 83 1.26 0.11 19.61
N PRO A 84 0.09 -0.32 19.13
CA PRO A 84 -0.05 -1.64 18.54
C PRO A 84 0.58 -1.67 17.15
N ALA A 85 1.10 -2.84 16.77
CA ALA A 85 1.67 -3.10 15.45
C ALA A 85 0.88 -4.16 14.68
N ILE A 86 0.37 -5.17 15.39
CA ILE A 86 -0.30 -6.33 14.78
C ILE A 86 -1.59 -6.60 15.56
N ARG A 87 -2.71 -6.59 14.86
CA ARG A 87 -4.00 -7.11 15.35
C ARG A 87 -4.15 -8.58 14.96
N ASP A 88 -4.92 -9.33 15.73
CA ASP A 88 -5.20 -10.71 15.42
C ASP A 88 -5.84 -10.85 14.03
N ALA A 89 -5.39 -11.87 13.33
CA ALA A 89 -5.94 -12.33 12.07
C ALA A 89 -6.79 -13.55 12.41
N ALA A 90 -8.02 -13.63 11.90
CA ALA A 90 -8.89 -14.78 12.16
C ALA A 90 -8.38 -16.02 11.43
N SER A 91 -7.43 -15.84 10.52
CA SER A 91 -6.69 -16.90 9.86
C SER A 91 -5.76 -17.70 10.78
N ASN A 92 -5.65 -17.37 12.08
CA ASN A 92 -4.73 -18.04 13.01
C ASN A 92 -5.30 -19.17 13.90
N GLU A 93 -6.38 -19.84 13.51
CA GLU A 93 -6.64 -21.22 13.99
C GLU A 93 -5.84 -22.29 13.22
N ILE A 94 -4.72 -21.93 12.59
CA ILE A 94 -3.75 -22.89 12.04
C ILE A 94 -2.97 -23.61 13.17
N TRP A 95 -2.98 -23.13 14.42
CA TRP A 95 -2.34 -23.85 15.54
C TRP A 95 -3.07 -25.14 15.97
N ARG A 96 -4.26 -25.43 15.41
CA ARG A 96 -5.06 -26.64 15.73
C ARG A 96 -5.56 -27.40 14.49
N GLY A 97 -4.91 -27.24 13.33
CA GLY A 97 -5.16 -28.08 12.16
C GLY A 97 -6.55 -27.92 11.51
N LYS A 98 -7.24 -26.79 11.70
CA LYS A 98 -8.49 -26.47 11.01
C LYS A 98 -8.34 -25.19 10.20
N ALA A 99 -8.26 -25.33 8.88
CA ALA A 99 -8.41 -24.22 7.96
C ALA A 99 -9.89 -23.78 7.94
N ALA A 100 -10.28 -22.86 8.82
CA ALA A 100 -11.55 -22.19 8.67
C ALA A 100 -11.43 -21.16 7.53
N LEU A 101 -12.38 -21.19 6.59
CA LEU A 101 -12.63 -20.12 5.63
C LEU A 101 -13.04 -18.88 6.43
N SER A 102 -12.08 -18.05 6.84
CA SER A 102 -12.37 -16.85 7.62
C SER A 102 -12.48 -15.62 6.73
N TYR A 103 -13.60 -14.91 6.89
CA TYR A 103 -14.01 -13.75 6.11
C TYR A 103 -13.68 -12.41 6.79
N GLY A 104 -12.85 -12.40 7.84
CA GLY A 104 -12.57 -11.19 8.62
C GLY A 104 -11.31 -11.27 9.49
N SER A 105 -10.83 -10.13 10.02
CA SER A 105 -10.01 -10.08 11.26
C SER A 105 -10.96 -10.30 12.45
N PRO A 106 -10.58 -11.09 13.47
CA PRO A 106 -11.56 -11.82 14.27
C PRO A 106 -12.14 -10.99 15.39
N LEU A 107 -11.36 -10.22 16.15
CA LEU A 107 -11.83 -9.57 17.39
C LEU A 107 -11.08 -8.27 17.74
N GLY A 108 -10.01 -7.93 17.01
CA GLY A 108 -9.24 -6.70 17.23
C GLY A 108 -8.24 -6.81 18.39
N HIS A 109 -7.90 -8.03 18.83
CA HIS A 109 -6.90 -8.22 19.87
C HIS A 109 -5.52 -7.84 19.37
N ILE A 110 -4.74 -7.16 20.21
CA ILE A 110 -3.37 -6.78 19.89
C ILE A 110 -2.47 -8.00 20.14
N VAL A 111 -1.77 -8.45 19.09
CA VAL A 111 -0.84 -9.59 19.13
C VAL A 111 0.59 -9.12 19.39
N ALA A 112 0.95 -7.93 18.93
CA ALA A 112 2.25 -7.32 19.17
C ALA A 112 2.18 -5.79 19.11
N THR A 113 3.05 -5.15 19.89
CA THR A 113 3.31 -3.71 19.88
C THR A 113 4.41 -3.34 18.89
N GLN A 114 4.51 -2.05 18.55
CA GLN A 114 5.58 -1.50 17.71
C GLN A 114 6.97 -1.79 18.28
N GLU A 115 7.12 -1.71 19.59
CA GLU A 115 8.38 -2.00 20.27
C GLU A 115 8.77 -3.48 20.09
N GLU A 116 7.85 -4.40 20.36
CA GLU A 116 8.12 -5.84 20.27
C GLU A 116 8.52 -6.28 18.86
N VAL A 117 7.81 -5.81 17.83
CA VAL A 117 8.15 -6.17 16.43
C VAL A 117 9.51 -5.60 16.03
N ASN A 118 9.83 -4.35 16.42
CA ASN A 118 11.10 -3.73 16.06
C ASN A 118 12.29 -4.33 16.83
N LEU A 119 12.11 -4.68 18.10
CA LEU A 119 13.14 -5.37 18.90
C LEU A 119 13.38 -6.79 18.38
N LYS A 120 12.32 -7.53 18.00
CA LYS A 120 12.46 -8.83 17.31
C LYS A 120 13.32 -8.70 16.06
N GLU A 121 13.02 -7.71 15.21
CA GLU A 121 13.81 -7.48 14.00
C GLU A 121 15.26 -7.09 14.30
N LEU A 122 15.48 -6.23 15.30
CA LEU A 122 16.82 -5.83 15.72
C LEU A 122 17.69 -7.04 16.12
N VAL A 123 17.11 -8.03 16.77
CA VAL A 123 17.78 -9.29 17.11
C VAL A 123 18.06 -10.15 15.88
N LYS A 124 17.10 -10.23 14.94
CA LYS A 124 17.27 -11.00 13.69
C LYS A 124 18.36 -10.44 12.78
N GLY A 125 18.50 -9.12 12.70
CA GLY A 125 19.50 -8.49 11.84
C GLY A 125 19.68 -7.01 12.12
N THR A 126 20.92 -6.60 12.37
CA THR A 126 21.27 -5.19 12.54
C THR A 126 21.34 -4.45 11.21
N LYS A 127 21.20 -3.11 11.26
CA LYS A 127 21.26 -2.19 10.12
C LYS A 127 20.18 -2.46 9.06
N ALA A 128 18.96 -2.67 9.56
CA ALA A 128 17.77 -2.98 8.78
C ALA A 128 17.88 -4.21 7.86
N ARG A 129 18.39 -5.32 8.39
CA ARG A 129 18.62 -6.57 7.62
C ARG A 129 17.93 -7.78 8.23
N SER A 130 16.86 -7.58 9.00
CA SER A 130 16.08 -8.69 9.55
C SER A 130 15.31 -9.48 8.49
N CYS A 131 15.14 -8.92 7.29
CA CYS A 131 14.26 -9.39 6.22
C CYS A 131 12.77 -9.49 6.64
N ASP A 132 12.38 -8.86 7.74
CA ASP A 132 10.98 -8.68 8.13
C ASP A 132 10.48 -7.26 7.71
N GLN A 133 9.19 -7.04 7.89
CA GLN A 133 8.45 -5.94 7.26
C GLN A 133 8.95 -4.53 7.60
N TRP A 134 9.28 -4.23 8.86
CA TRP A 134 9.70 -2.87 9.24
C TRP A 134 11.07 -2.51 8.69
N ASP A 135 11.97 -3.48 8.58
CA ASP A 135 13.27 -3.30 7.93
C ASP A 135 13.16 -3.20 6.41
N VAL A 136 12.24 -3.94 5.79
CA VAL A 136 11.96 -3.80 4.36
C VAL A 136 11.49 -2.38 4.04
N TRP A 137 10.55 -1.82 4.82
CA TRP A 137 10.13 -0.43 4.62
C TRP A 137 11.27 0.57 4.75
N GLN A 138 12.17 0.37 5.72
CA GLN A 138 13.37 1.20 5.82
C GLN A 138 14.27 1.06 4.60
N ALA A 139 14.49 -0.15 4.10
CA ALA A 139 15.30 -0.37 2.90
C ALA A 139 14.69 0.27 1.65
N VAL A 140 13.36 0.32 1.54
CA VAL A 140 12.65 0.92 0.39
C VAL A 140 12.62 2.45 0.48
N PHE A 141 12.30 3.00 1.66
CA PHE A 141 12.01 4.44 1.81
C PHE A 141 13.18 5.26 2.37
N GLY A 142 14.15 4.60 2.99
CA GLY A 142 15.23 5.25 3.73
C GLY A 142 16.40 5.73 2.88
N PRO A 143 17.03 6.85 3.27
CA PRO A 143 18.25 7.31 2.62
C PRO A 143 19.43 6.40 3.01
N ARG A 144 20.41 6.31 2.12
CA ARG A 144 21.68 5.63 2.42
C ARG A 144 22.51 6.44 3.42
N GLY A 145 22.92 5.80 4.49
CA GLY A 145 23.84 6.33 5.50
C GLY A 145 25.30 6.33 5.04
N ALA A 146 26.15 6.99 5.83
CA ALA A 146 27.58 7.12 5.55
C ALA A 146 28.32 5.76 5.55
N ASP A 147 27.78 4.77 6.26
CA ASP A 147 28.33 3.41 6.33
C ASP A 147 27.79 2.49 5.21
N GLY A 148 27.03 3.03 4.26
CA GLY A 148 26.44 2.32 3.13
C GLY A 148 25.14 1.58 3.43
N TYR A 149 24.72 1.49 4.70
CA TYR A 149 23.44 0.91 5.09
C TYR A 149 22.33 1.96 5.09
N VAL A 150 21.08 1.54 5.18
CA VAL A 150 19.97 2.49 5.32
C VAL A 150 20.06 3.23 6.66
N ARG A 151 19.80 4.53 6.66
CA ARG A 151 19.54 5.26 7.90
C ARG A 151 18.18 4.85 8.45
N PRO A 152 18.09 4.40 9.71
CA PRO A 152 16.83 3.98 10.28
C PRO A 152 15.91 5.17 10.52
N ILE A 153 14.59 4.98 10.33
CA ILE A 153 13.57 6.01 10.58
C ILE A 153 13.40 6.34 12.07
N TRP A 154 13.78 5.40 12.95
CA TRP A 154 13.87 5.62 14.38
C TRP A 154 14.94 4.71 14.98
N ASP A 155 15.41 5.08 16.17
CA ASP A 155 16.27 4.21 16.96
C ASP A 155 15.47 2.97 17.42
N LYS A 156 15.86 1.77 16.96
CA LYS A 156 15.14 0.53 17.28
C LYS A 156 15.18 0.12 18.76
N ARG A 157 16.01 0.72 19.60
CA ARG A 157 16.07 0.43 21.04
C ARG A 157 15.16 1.35 21.84
N THR A 158 14.93 2.56 21.36
CA THR A 158 14.24 3.63 22.12
C THR A 158 12.93 4.07 21.48
N GLY A 159 12.75 3.83 20.18
CA GLY A 159 11.62 4.30 19.38
C GLY A 159 11.70 5.77 18.99
N VAL A 160 12.76 6.50 19.34
CA VAL A 160 12.91 7.92 19.02
C VAL A 160 13.03 8.11 17.50
N ILE A 161 12.15 8.92 16.93
CA ILE A 161 12.05 9.14 15.48
C ILE A 161 13.14 10.11 14.99
N ASP A 162 13.86 9.74 13.93
CA ASP A 162 14.81 10.63 13.23
C ASP A 162 14.02 11.53 12.27
N ARG A 163 13.92 12.82 12.62
CA ARG A 163 13.14 13.82 11.86
C ARG A 163 13.72 14.09 10.47
N ASP A 164 15.03 13.97 10.29
CA ASP A 164 15.66 14.18 8.98
C ASP A 164 15.35 13.00 8.05
N VAL A 165 15.36 11.78 8.59
CA VAL A 165 14.94 10.59 7.84
C VAL A 165 13.45 10.64 7.52
N ALA A 166 12.61 11.07 8.47
CA ALA A 166 11.18 11.25 8.24
C ALA A 166 10.91 12.30 7.13
N ALA A 167 11.63 13.42 7.13
CA ALA A 167 11.54 14.43 6.08
C ALA A 167 11.96 13.84 4.72
N TYR A 168 13.03 13.04 4.67
CA TYR A 168 13.43 12.35 3.44
C TYR A 168 12.34 11.40 2.94
N TRP A 169 11.74 10.60 3.82
CA TRP A 169 10.64 9.70 3.44
C TRP A 169 9.46 10.47 2.87
N ARG A 170 9.10 11.60 3.50
CA ARG A 170 8.01 12.48 3.05
C ARG A 170 8.21 12.95 1.62
N GLU A 171 9.36 13.52 1.32
CA GLU A 171 9.60 14.16 0.03
C GLU A 171 9.74 13.16 -1.13
N ASN A 172 10.10 11.90 -0.84
CA ASN A 172 10.48 10.91 -1.84
C ASN A 172 9.51 9.72 -1.98
N TYR A 173 8.81 9.31 -0.91
CA TYR A 173 8.07 8.04 -0.88
C TYR A 173 6.68 8.11 -0.23
N ASP A 174 6.32 9.21 0.43
CA ASP A 174 4.94 9.42 0.88
C ASP A 174 4.06 9.79 -0.32
N LEU A 175 3.30 8.82 -0.82
CA LEU A 175 2.53 8.99 -2.05
C LEU A 175 1.43 10.04 -1.88
N LYS A 176 0.79 10.12 -0.71
CA LYS A 176 -0.19 11.17 -0.41
C LYS A 176 0.45 12.55 -0.46
N HIS A 177 1.61 12.73 0.19
CA HIS A 177 2.33 14.00 0.18
C HIS A 177 2.73 14.41 -1.24
N ILE A 178 3.29 13.49 -2.03
CA ILE A 178 3.72 13.75 -3.41
C ILE A 178 2.51 14.11 -4.28
N LEU A 179 1.42 13.37 -4.16
CA LEU A 179 0.17 13.69 -4.84
C LEU A 179 -0.34 15.07 -4.46
N ALA A 180 -0.38 15.42 -3.17
CA ALA A 180 -0.85 16.72 -2.71
C ALA A 180 0.05 17.88 -3.17
N ARG A 181 1.37 17.70 -3.12
CA ARG A 181 2.35 18.71 -3.56
C ARG A 181 2.26 18.97 -5.06
N ASP A 182 2.11 17.91 -5.86
CA ASP A 182 2.30 17.95 -7.31
C ASP A 182 0.98 17.75 -8.10
N TRP A 183 -0.18 17.80 -7.43
CA TRP A 183 -1.48 17.45 -8.03
C TRP A 183 -1.80 18.25 -9.30
N ALA A 184 -1.44 19.53 -9.35
CA ALA A 184 -1.69 20.36 -10.52
C ALA A 184 -1.09 19.77 -11.81
N ALA A 185 0.06 19.09 -11.70
CA ALA A 185 0.72 18.41 -12.81
C ALA A 185 0.29 16.93 -12.95
N LEU A 186 0.08 16.23 -11.84
CA LEU A 186 -0.24 14.80 -11.82
C LEU A 186 -1.71 14.50 -12.07
N GLY A 187 -2.63 15.29 -11.51
CA GLY A 187 -4.07 15.08 -11.55
C GLY A 187 -4.62 14.85 -12.95
N PRO A 188 -4.31 15.70 -13.96
CA PRO A 188 -4.75 15.46 -15.34
C PRO A 188 -4.29 14.12 -15.92
N LYS A 189 -3.16 13.58 -15.46
CA LYS A 189 -2.59 12.31 -15.90
C LYS A 189 -3.07 11.12 -15.09
N LEU A 190 -3.54 11.33 -13.86
CA LEU A 190 -3.93 10.29 -12.91
C LEU A 190 -5.44 10.11 -12.77
N ARG A 191 -6.25 11.03 -13.32
CA ARG A 191 -7.70 10.98 -13.23
C ARG A 191 -8.26 9.62 -13.67
N GLY A 192 -8.98 8.97 -12.76
CA GLY A 192 -9.62 7.67 -12.91
C GLY A 192 -8.66 6.47 -12.96
N LYS A 193 -7.36 6.64 -12.68
CA LYS A 193 -6.35 5.56 -12.75
C LYS A 193 -6.17 4.80 -11.44
N MET A 194 -6.61 5.34 -10.31
CA MET A 194 -6.27 4.80 -8.99
C MET A 194 -7.45 4.05 -8.38
N HIS A 195 -7.33 2.73 -8.27
CA HIS A 195 -8.34 1.87 -7.66
C HIS A 195 -7.73 1.15 -6.46
N LEU A 196 -8.23 1.43 -5.26
CA LEU A 196 -7.70 0.89 -4.02
C LEU A 196 -8.74 0.01 -3.34
N ALA A 197 -8.32 -1.13 -2.78
CA ALA A 197 -9.14 -1.93 -1.88
C ALA A 197 -8.33 -2.31 -0.64
N VAL A 198 -8.89 -2.14 0.56
CA VAL A 198 -8.22 -2.50 1.82
C VAL A 198 -9.22 -3.06 2.82
N GLY A 199 -8.80 -3.98 3.67
CA GLY A 199 -9.65 -4.54 4.71
C GLY A 199 -9.93 -3.51 5.80
N MET A 200 -11.19 -3.37 6.25
CA MET A 200 -11.55 -2.43 7.33
C MET A 200 -10.90 -2.77 8.67
N SER A 201 -10.35 -3.98 8.83
CA SER A 201 -9.64 -4.42 10.02
C SER A 201 -8.27 -4.97 9.64
N ASP A 202 -7.55 -4.21 8.81
CA ASP A 202 -6.20 -4.57 8.37
C ASP A 202 -5.29 -4.87 9.58
N THR A 203 -4.61 -6.02 9.47
CA THR A 203 -3.76 -6.62 10.50
C THR A 203 -2.69 -5.66 10.99
N TYR A 204 -2.17 -4.80 10.12
CA TYR A 204 -1.05 -3.89 10.39
C TYR A 204 -1.49 -2.42 10.45
N TYR A 205 -2.80 -2.17 10.53
CA TYR A 205 -3.37 -0.81 10.54
C TYR A 205 -3.11 -0.03 9.23
N LEU A 206 -2.86 -0.72 8.12
CA LEU A 206 -2.53 -0.07 6.84
C LEU A 206 -3.73 0.62 6.20
N ASN A 207 -4.94 0.24 6.60
CA ASN A 207 -6.18 0.91 6.21
C ASN A 207 -6.17 2.39 6.62
N ASP A 208 -5.47 2.78 7.69
CA ASP A 208 -5.46 4.16 8.18
C ASP A 208 -4.75 5.11 7.19
N ALA A 209 -3.68 4.64 6.53
CA ALA A 209 -3.01 5.39 5.46
C ALA A 209 -3.88 5.53 4.21
N VAL A 210 -4.71 4.52 3.91
CA VAL A 210 -5.66 4.57 2.80
C VAL A 210 -6.78 5.57 3.08
N TYR A 211 -7.32 5.61 4.30
CA TYR A 211 -8.28 6.66 4.70
C TYR A 211 -7.69 8.06 4.53
N SER A 212 -6.46 8.27 5.01
CA SER A 212 -5.76 9.56 4.88
C SER A 212 -5.54 9.96 3.41
N LEU A 213 -5.27 9.00 2.52
CA LEU A 213 -5.16 9.24 1.09
C LEU A 213 -6.53 9.56 0.45
N GLU A 214 -7.59 8.84 0.84
CA GLU A 214 -8.96 9.11 0.37
C GLU A 214 -9.43 10.51 0.75
N ASP A 215 -9.17 10.94 1.99
CA ASP A 215 -9.54 12.29 2.46
C ASP A 215 -9.00 13.37 1.52
N PHE A 216 -7.78 13.21 1.01
CA PHE A 216 -7.20 14.11 0.02
C PHE A 216 -7.80 13.92 -1.39
N LEU A 217 -7.85 12.68 -1.89
CA LEU A 217 -8.25 12.41 -3.29
C LEU A 217 -9.75 12.61 -3.54
N SER A 218 -10.57 12.53 -2.51
CA SER A 218 -12.02 12.74 -2.55
C SER A 218 -12.45 14.16 -2.17
N ASP A 219 -11.50 15.01 -1.75
CA ASP A 219 -11.80 16.43 -1.45
C ASP A 219 -12.31 17.14 -2.73
N PRO A 220 -13.48 17.81 -2.69
CA PRO A 220 -14.01 18.54 -3.84
C PRO A 220 -13.12 19.66 -4.38
N SER A 221 -12.15 20.13 -3.59
CA SER A 221 -11.15 21.13 -3.98
C SER A 221 -9.96 20.54 -4.74
N THR A 222 -9.79 19.21 -4.71
CA THR A 222 -8.77 18.50 -5.48
C THR A 222 -9.12 18.56 -6.96
N MET A 223 -8.44 19.45 -7.70
CA MET A 223 -8.73 19.78 -9.10
C MET A 223 -7.56 19.46 -10.03
N PRO A 224 -7.78 18.70 -11.13
CA PRO A 224 -9.03 18.04 -11.49
C PRO A 224 -9.44 16.95 -10.47
N PRO A 225 -10.72 16.53 -10.42
CA PRO A 225 -11.14 15.44 -9.55
C PRO A 225 -10.32 14.18 -9.82
N SER A 226 -9.91 13.48 -8.76
CA SER A 226 -9.08 12.28 -8.88
C SER A 226 -9.81 11.13 -9.58
N GLU A 227 -11.13 11.00 -9.36
CA GLU A 227 -11.92 9.81 -9.72
C GLU A 227 -11.32 8.50 -9.22
N ALA A 228 -10.52 8.58 -8.14
CA ALA A 228 -10.01 7.39 -7.47
C ALA A 228 -11.17 6.64 -6.80
N THR A 229 -11.06 5.31 -6.72
CA THR A 229 -12.08 4.47 -6.09
C THR A 229 -11.50 3.74 -4.89
N PHE A 230 -12.28 3.66 -3.81
CA PHE A 230 -11.89 3.00 -2.57
C PHE A 230 -12.91 1.93 -2.20
N ASP A 231 -12.45 0.70 -2.02
CA ASP A 231 -13.24 -0.46 -1.58
C ASP A 231 -12.76 -0.92 -0.19
N TYR A 232 -13.66 -0.82 0.78
CA TYR A 232 -13.38 -1.19 2.15
C TYR A 232 -13.98 -2.54 2.49
N GLY A 233 -13.10 -3.54 2.60
CA GLY A 233 -13.48 -4.92 2.83
C GLY A 233 -14.12 -5.12 4.18
N GLN A 234 -15.39 -5.53 4.14
CA GLN A 234 -16.14 -6.09 5.27
C GLN A 234 -17.09 -7.21 4.81
N HIS A 235 -17.40 -8.13 5.72
CA HIS A 235 -18.37 -9.21 5.56
C HIS A 235 -19.15 -9.40 6.87
N ASP A 236 -20.49 -9.38 6.81
CA ASP A 236 -21.37 -9.53 7.98
C ASP A 236 -21.01 -8.64 9.18
N GLY A 237 -20.67 -7.37 8.91
CA GLY A 237 -20.29 -6.39 9.93
C GLY A 237 -18.90 -6.59 10.53
N ARG A 238 -18.08 -7.49 9.98
CA ARG A 238 -16.68 -7.71 10.37
C ARG A 238 -15.75 -7.24 9.25
N GLY A 239 -14.70 -6.49 9.58
CA GLY A 239 -13.72 -6.04 8.60
C GLY A 239 -12.81 -7.18 8.15
N TYR A 240 -12.42 -7.17 6.87
CA TYR A 240 -11.37 -8.07 6.39
C TYR A 240 -10.01 -7.68 7.00
N GLU A 241 -9.19 -8.69 7.24
CA GLU A 241 -7.79 -8.56 7.64
C GLU A 241 -6.90 -8.15 6.45
N HIS A 242 -5.59 -8.05 6.70
CA HIS A 242 -4.61 -7.83 5.62
C HIS A 242 -4.76 -8.89 4.52
N CYS A 243 -4.41 -8.55 3.27
CA CYS A 243 -4.67 -9.35 2.06
C CYS A 243 -6.09 -9.27 1.48
N TYR A 244 -6.96 -8.38 1.97
CA TYR A 244 -8.20 -8.07 1.26
C TYR A 244 -7.89 -7.51 -0.15
N SER A 245 -8.64 -8.01 -1.14
CA SER A 245 -8.39 -7.71 -2.56
C SER A 245 -9.67 -7.36 -3.34
N GLY A 246 -10.69 -6.82 -2.69
CA GLY A 246 -11.92 -6.33 -3.34
C GLY A 246 -12.99 -7.40 -3.60
N ASN A 247 -13.05 -8.46 -2.79
CA ASN A 247 -14.12 -9.47 -2.87
C ASN A 247 -14.82 -9.60 -1.52
N HIS A 248 -16.01 -9.01 -1.41
CA HIS A 248 -16.81 -9.04 -0.19
C HIS A 248 -17.44 -10.40 0.12
N GLY A 249 -17.58 -11.28 -0.87
CA GLY A 249 -18.32 -12.54 -0.76
C GLY A 249 -17.45 -13.77 -0.50
N LEU A 250 -16.12 -13.64 -0.47
CA LEU A 250 -15.17 -14.75 -0.31
C LEU A 250 -14.10 -14.41 0.73
N PRO A 251 -13.64 -15.40 1.53
CA PRO A 251 -12.57 -15.18 2.49
C PRO A 251 -11.27 -14.83 1.74
N ASN A 252 -10.33 -14.14 2.40
CA ASN A 252 -9.08 -13.69 1.75
C ASN A 252 -8.32 -14.82 1.02
N SER A 253 -8.33 -16.03 1.60
CA SER A 253 -7.67 -17.21 1.02
C SER A 253 -8.21 -17.62 -0.36
N LEU A 254 -9.50 -17.38 -0.63
CA LEU A 254 -10.17 -17.66 -1.90
C LEU A 254 -10.30 -16.41 -2.77
N GLY A 255 -10.65 -15.27 -2.17
CA GLY A 255 -10.83 -14.00 -2.88
C GLY A 255 -9.59 -13.59 -3.68
N ARG A 256 -8.39 -13.81 -3.13
CA ARG A 256 -7.11 -13.56 -3.82
C ARG A 256 -6.92 -14.38 -5.09
N LEU A 257 -7.50 -15.59 -5.16
CA LEU A 257 -7.42 -16.45 -6.35
C LEU A 257 -8.31 -15.97 -7.49
N THR A 258 -9.20 -15.01 -7.22
CA THR A 258 -10.15 -14.45 -8.19
C THR A 258 -9.72 -13.09 -8.75
N ILE A 259 -8.57 -12.55 -8.33
CA ILE A 259 -8.12 -11.19 -8.69
C ILE A 259 -8.11 -11.01 -10.21
N ASN A 260 -7.49 -11.92 -10.96
CA ASN A 260 -7.38 -11.80 -12.41
C ASN A 260 -8.75 -11.76 -13.10
N ALA A 261 -9.69 -12.62 -12.67
CA ALA A 261 -11.03 -12.67 -13.23
C ALA A 261 -11.84 -11.39 -12.95
N ARG A 262 -11.57 -10.71 -11.83
CA ARG A 262 -12.26 -9.47 -11.45
C ARG A 262 -11.63 -8.22 -12.06
N VAL A 263 -10.29 -8.19 -12.16
CA VAL A 263 -9.52 -6.97 -12.41
C VAL A 263 -9.12 -6.83 -13.87
N LEU A 264 -8.74 -7.93 -14.55
CA LEU A 264 -8.34 -7.86 -15.96
C LEU A 264 -9.46 -7.30 -16.87
N PRO A 265 -10.75 -7.63 -16.67
CA PRO A 265 -11.82 -6.99 -17.44
C PRO A 265 -11.93 -5.49 -17.21
N GLN A 266 -11.67 -5.00 -15.98
CA GLN A 266 -11.69 -3.57 -15.67
C GLN A 266 -10.50 -2.85 -16.33
N MET A 267 -9.31 -3.46 -16.30
CA MET A 267 -8.13 -2.97 -17.01
C MET A 267 -8.41 -2.86 -18.51
N ALA A 268 -8.93 -3.94 -19.11
CA ALA A 268 -9.31 -4.00 -20.50
C ALA A 268 -10.30 -2.88 -20.87
N ALA A 269 -11.36 -2.72 -20.09
CA ALA A 269 -12.37 -1.67 -20.31
C ALA A 269 -11.75 -0.26 -20.26
N ARG A 270 -10.88 0.01 -19.29
CA ARG A 270 -10.20 1.31 -19.18
C ARG A 270 -9.26 1.56 -20.36
N MET A 271 -8.44 0.58 -20.73
CA MET A 271 -7.54 0.67 -21.89
C MET A 271 -8.32 0.96 -23.18
N ALA A 272 -9.45 0.28 -23.40
CA ALA A 272 -10.31 0.52 -24.56
C ALA A 272 -10.95 1.93 -24.52
N ALA A 273 -11.43 2.37 -23.36
CA ALA A 273 -12.08 3.69 -23.21
C ALA A 273 -11.13 4.88 -23.40
N THR A 274 -9.82 4.67 -23.25
CA THR A 274 -8.80 5.72 -23.31
C THR A 274 -7.79 5.52 -24.44
N ALA A 275 -8.04 4.54 -25.31
CA ALA A 275 -7.18 4.26 -26.44
C ALA A 275 -7.15 5.46 -27.41
N PRO A 276 -5.98 5.79 -27.99
CA PRO A 276 -5.90 6.84 -29.00
C PRO A 276 -6.68 6.46 -30.26
N ALA A 277 -7.11 7.47 -31.02
CA ALA A 277 -7.84 7.26 -32.26
C ALA A 277 -7.05 6.35 -33.22
N GLY A 278 -7.71 5.31 -33.75
CA GLY A 278 -7.09 4.33 -34.65
C GLY A 278 -6.24 3.25 -33.95
N ALA A 279 -6.22 3.18 -32.62
CA ALA A 279 -5.58 2.09 -31.91
C ALA A 279 -6.23 0.73 -32.21
N ASP A 280 -5.41 -0.32 -32.25
CA ASP A 280 -5.89 -1.71 -32.35
C ASP A 280 -6.52 -2.17 -31.02
N LEU A 281 -7.81 -2.50 -31.08
CA LEU A 281 -8.62 -3.00 -29.97
C LEU A 281 -9.19 -4.40 -30.23
N HIS A 282 -8.66 -5.15 -31.20
CA HIS A 282 -9.16 -6.50 -31.53
C HIS A 282 -9.08 -7.49 -30.36
N TRP A 283 -8.24 -7.22 -29.37
CA TRP A 283 -8.11 -8.02 -28.14
C TRP A 283 -9.26 -7.82 -27.13
N HIS A 284 -10.04 -6.72 -27.22
CA HIS A 284 -11.05 -6.33 -26.23
C HIS A 284 -12.43 -6.95 -26.50
N GLN A 285 -12.69 -7.42 -27.72
CA GLN A 285 -14.00 -7.94 -28.13
C GLN A 285 -14.04 -9.48 -27.99
N TYR A 286 -14.25 -9.98 -26.78
CA TYR A 286 -14.62 -11.38 -26.52
C TYR A 286 -15.66 -11.46 -25.40
#